data_AF-A0A3Q2V3E8-F1
#
_entry.id   AF-A0A3Q2V3E8-F1
#
_cell.length_a   1.000
_cell.length_b   1.000
_cell.length_c   1.000
_cell.angle_alpha   90.00
_cell.angle_beta   90.00
_cell.angle_gamma   90.00
#
_symmetry.space_group_name_H-M   'P 1'
#
loop_
_entity.id
_entity.type
_entity.pdbx_description
1 polymer ?
#
loop_
_entity_poly.entity_id
_entity_poly.type
_entity_poly.pdbx_seq_one_letter_code
_entity_poly.pdbx_strand_id
1 'polypeptide(L)'
;MLPQHLKQIRVLMLNDKQNLERTLFRLEQGFELQFRLGPSLQGKKVMVHTNYPLEGQLFDRNNFRVLPWTYPTGKEEDSDKFCSLDLKLAGSYQYYFGYV
;
A
#
# COMPACT_ATOMS: atom_id res chain seq x y z
N MET A 1 -7.74 21.50 -10.82
CA MET A 1 -6.87 20.30 -10.78
C MET A 1 -5.57 20.71 -10.11
N LEU A 2 -5.14 20.02 -9.05
CA LEU A 2 -3.85 20.31 -8.42
C LEU A 2 -2.71 19.92 -9.37
N PRO A 3 -1.63 20.71 -9.50
CA PRO A 3 -0.48 20.36 -10.34
C PRO A 3 0.14 19.02 -9.90
N GLN A 4 0.56 18.19 -10.86
CA GLN A 4 1.19 16.88 -10.64
C GLN A 4 2.47 16.95 -9.76
N HIS A 5 3.08 18.12 -9.62
CA HIS A 5 4.28 18.36 -8.79
C HIS A 5 4.03 18.45 -7.28
N LEU A 6 2.79 18.31 -6.80
CA LEU A 6 2.41 18.42 -5.37
C LEU A 6 1.91 17.12 -4.75
N LYS A 7 1.87 16.00 -5.50
CA LYS A 7 1.38 14.72 -4.97
C LYS A 7 2.34 14.22 -3.87
N GLN A 8 1.90 14.26 -2.62
CA GLN A 8 2.72 13.78 -1.52
C GLN A 8 2.68 12.27 -1.45
N ILE A 9 3.85 11.65 -1.43
CA ILE A 9 4.02 10.21 -1.26
C ILE A 9 4.31 9.94 0.22
N ARG A 10 3.61 8.96 0.79
CA ARG A 10 3.87 8.40 2.11
C ARG A 10 4.26 6.94 1.94
N VAL A 11 5.38 6.56 2.55
CA VAL A 11 5.92 5.21 2.45
C VAL A 11 5.68 4.48 3.76
N LEU A 12 5.07 3.31 3.68
CA LEU A 12 4.97 2.35 4.77
C LEU A 12 5.87 1.14 4.48
N MET A 13 6.92 0.99 5.28
CA MET A 13 7.83 -0.14 5.17
C MET A 13 7.23 -1.36 5.86
N LEU A 14 7.07 -2.45 5.11
CA LEU A 14 6.61 -3.74 5.60
C LEU A 14 7.80 -4.53 6.14
N ASN A 15 7.76 -4.93 7.41
CA ASN A 15 8.80 -5.75 8.02
C ASN A 15 8.20 -7.03 8.58
N ASP A 16 8.96 -8.13 8.48
CA ASP A 16 8.59 -9.39 9.11
C ASP A 16 8.46 -9.23 10.63
N LYS A 17 7.53 -9.99 11.23
CA LYS A 17 7.22 -9.97 12.67
C LYS A 17 6.81 -8.60 13.24
N GLN A 18 6.49 -7.62 12.38
CA GLN A 18 5.96 -6.33 12.81
C GLN A 18 4.44 -6.42 12.99
N ASN A 19 3.97 -6.32 14.24
CA ASN A 19 2.54 -6.25 14.51
C ASN A 19 2.10 -4.77 14.59
N LEU A 20 1.38 -4.31 13.57
CA LEU A 20 0.80 -2.96 13.46
C LEU A 20 -0.73 -2.97 13.48
N GLU A 21 -1.38 -4.08 13.84
CA GLU A 21 -2.85 -4.22 13.79
C GLU A 21 -3.59 -3.15 14.61
N ARG A 22 -2.95 -2.66 15.67
CA ARG A 22 -3.51 -1.62 16.56
C ARG A 22 -2.92 -0.23 16.31
N THR A 23 -2.07 -0.07 15.30
CA THR A 23 -1.46 1.21 14.95
C THR A 23 -2.35 1.95 13.97
N LEU A 24 -2.77 3.15 14.35
CA LEU A 24 -3.54 4.03 13.47
C LEU A 24 -2.61 4.97 12.71
N PHE A 25 -2.55 4.82 11.40
CA PHE A 25 -1.89 5.77 10.50
C PHE A 25 -2.90 6.81 10.01
N ARG A 26 -2.57 8.09 10.17
CA ARG A 26 -3.39 9.20 9.66
C ARG A 26 -2.72 9.76 8.42
N LEU A 27 -3.46 9.80 7.32
CA LEU A 27 -3.01 10.25 6.00
C LEU A 27 -4.02 11.24 5.44
N GLU A 28 -3.56 12.22 4.67
CA GLU A 28 -4.43 13.20 4.04
C GLU A 28 -4.97 12.66 2.72
N GLN A 29 -6.20 13.05 2.40
CA GLN A 29 -6.78 12.78 1.08
C GLN A 29 -5.95 13.49 0.00
N GLY A 30 -5.73 12.82 -1.12
CA GLY A 30 -4.86 13.26 -2.21
C GLY A 30 -3.42 12.76 -2.11
N PHE A 31 -3.03 12.11 -1.00
CA PHE A 31 -1.72 11.48 -0.89
C PHE A 31 -1.69 10.15 -1.64
N GLU A 32 -0.48 9.74 -2.02
CA GLU A 32 -0.17 8.37 -2.41
C GLU A 32 0.41 7.63 -1.22
N LEU A 33 -0.15 6.47 -0.89
CA LEU A 33 0.44 5.54 0.06
C LEU A 33 1.16 4.43 -0.72
N GLN A 34 2.47 4.29 -0.49
CA GLN A 34 3.27 3.20 -1.03
C GLN A 34 3.65 2.22 0.08
N PHE A 35 3.34 0.94 -0.13
CA PHE A 35 3.88 -0.15 0.69
C PHE A 35 5.16 -0.65 0.04
N ARG A 36 6.26 -0.65 0.79
CA ARG A 36 7.58 -1.11 0.34
C ARG A 36 8.09 -2.23 1.23
N LEU A 37 8.89 -3.12 0.66
CA LEU A 37 9.50 -4.20 1.43
C LEU A 37 10.67 -3.69 2.26
N GLY A 38 10.60 -3.92 3.57
CA GLY A 38 11.75 -3.82 4.45
C GLY A 38 12.77 -4.94 4.21
N PRO A 39 14.01 -4.80 4.71
CA PRO A 39 15.07 -5.78 4.50
C PRO A 39 14.69 -7.21 4.88
N SER A 40 13.87 -7.39 5.91
CA SER A 40 13.42 -8.70 6.42
C SER A 40 12.46 -9.47 5.50
N LEU A 41 11.93 -8.79 4.47
CA LEU A 41 11.03 -9.37 3.48
C LEU A 41 11.64 -9.43 2.07
N GLN A 42 12.90 -9.03 1.91
CA GLN A 42 13.59 -9.12 0.62
C GLN A 42 13.70 -10.58 0.17
N GLY A 43 13.49 -10.80 -1.13
CA GLY A 43 13.43 -12.15 -1.73
C GLY A 43 12.16 -12.96 -1.44
N LYS A 44 11.29 -12.53 -0.51
CA LYS A 44 10.03 -13.21 -0.21
C LYS A 44 8.93 -12.80 -1.19
N LYS A 45 8.01 -13.73 -1.51
CA LYS A 45 6.84 -13.41 -2.34
C LYS A 45 5.72 -12.85 -1.47
N VAL A 46 5.76 -11.54 -1.23
CA VAL A 46 4.80 -10.84 -0.37
C VAL A 46 3.54 -10.46 -1.15
N MET A 47 2.37 -10.68 -0.56
CA MET A 47 1.08 -10.19 -1.04
C MET A 47 0.52 -9.18 -0.05
N VAL A 48 0.15 -8.00 -0.54
CA VAL A 48 -0.45 -6.92 0.27
C VAL A 48 -1.93 -6.84 -0.06
N HIS A 49 -2.77 -6.87 0.97
CA HIS A 49 -4.22 -6.79 0.86
C HIS A 49 -4.73 -5.51 1.51
N THR A 50 -5.78 -4.92 0.96
CA THR A 50 -6.48 -3.77 1.55
C THR A 50 -7.97 -3.80 1.26
N ASN A 51 -8.79 -3.26 2.16
CA ASN A 51 -10.20 -2.98 1.91
C ASN A 51 -10.46 -1.56 1.39
N TYR A 52 -9.41 -0.84 0.97
CA TYR A 52 -9.56 0.41 0.23
C TYR A 52 -10.23 0.13 -1.12
N PRO A 53 -11.42 0.70 -1.40
CA PRO A 53 -12.19 0.35 -2.58
C PRO A 53 -11.48 0.79 -3.86
N LEU A 54 -11.76 0.11 -4.97
CA LEU A 54 -11.39 0.62 -6.28
C LEU A 54 -12.22 1.86 -6.63
N GLU A 55 -11.70 2.68 -7.53
CA GLU A 55 -12.43 3.85 -8.01
C GLU A 55 -13.78 3.43 -8.60
N GLY A 56 -14.85 4.11 -8.16
CA GLY A 56 -16.23 3.80 -8.55
C GLY A 56 -16.89 2.65 -7.77
N GLN A 57 -16.17 1.93 -6.91
CA GLN A 57 -16.76 0.89 -6.06
C GLN A 57 -17.22 1.44 -4.71
N LEU A 58 -18.30 0.87 -4.17
CA LEU A 58 -18.74 1.13 -2.80
C LEU A 58 -17.75 0.50 -1.81
N PHE A 59 -17.53 1.17 -0.68
CA PHE A 59 -16.73 0.62 0.40
C PHE A 59 -17.45 -0.54 1.09
N ASP A 60 -16.78 -1.68 1.17
CA ASP A 60 -17.15 -2.83 2.01
C ASP A 60 -15.97 -3.19 2.90
N ARG A 61 -16.20 -3.16 4.21
CA ARG A 61 -15.17 -3.40 5.23
C ARG A 61 -14.53 -4.78 5.13
N ASN A 62 -15.28 -5.78 4.64
CA ASN A 62 -14.84 -7.17 4.59
C ASN A 62 -14.29 -7.56 3.21
N ASN A 63 -14.38 -6.68 2.22
CA ASN A 63 -13.89 -6.96 0.88
C ASN A 63 -12.44 -6.47 0.72
N PHE A 64 -11.48 -7.39 0.82
CA PHE A 64 -10.07 -7.11 0.63
C PHE A 64 -9.59 -7.49 -0.77
N ARG A 65 -8.88 -6.58 -1.44
CA ARG A 65 -8.22 -6.83 -2.72
C ARG A 65 -6.71 -6.88 -2.57
N VAL A 66 -6.06 -7.66 -3.43
CA VAL A 66 -4.60 -7.66 -3.57
C VAL A 66 -4.17 -6.39 -4.29
N LEU A 67 -3.12 -5.73 -3.79
CA LEU A 67 -2.47 -4.64 -4.49
C LEU A 67 -1.42 -5.18 -5.46
N PRO A 68 -1.39 -4.67 -6.71
CA PRO A 68 -0.35 -5.04 -7.67
C PRO A 68 1.00 -4.42 -7.27
N TRP A 69 2.08 -5.17 -7.50
CA TRP A 69 3.43 -4.65 -7.38
C TRP A 69 3.82 -3.86 -8.63
N THR A 70 4.38 -2.67 -8.42
CA THR A 70 5.06 -1.87 -9.43
C THR A 70 6.56 -2.09 -9.33
N TYR A 71 7.21 -2.31 -10.47
CA TYR A 71 8.65 -2.56 -10.59
C TYR A 71 9.28 -1.39 -11.36
N PRO A 72 9.91 -0.42 -10.69
CA PRO A 72 10.50 0.77 -11.32
C PRO A 72 11.42 0.47 -12.50
N THR A 73 12.23 -0.59 -12.40
CA THR A 73 13.14 -1.06 -13.45
C THR A 73 12.51 -2.08 -14.40
N GLY A 74 11.27 -2.49 -14.15
CA GLY A 74 10.57 -3.55 -14.89
C GLY A 74 11.01 -4.98 -14.53
N LYS A 75 11.92 -5.16 -13.56
CA LYS A 75 12.43 -6.47 -13.13
C LYS A 75 11.78 -6.93 -11.83
N GLU A 76 11.43 -8.21 -11.71
CA GLU A 76 10.79 -8.74 -10.50
C GLU A 76 11.66 -8.65 -9.23
N GLU A 77 12.97 -8.68 -9.44
CA GLU A 77 14.02 -8.59 -8.42
C GLU A 77 14.19 -7.18 -7.86
N ASP A 78 13.41 -6.19 -8.30
CA ASP A 78 13.54 -4.83 -7.80
C ASP A 78 13.42 -4.79 -6.27
N SER A 79 14.43 -4.19 -5.65
CA SER A 79 14.48 -4.03 -4.20
C SER A 79 13.62 -2.86 -3.75
N ASP A 80 13.31 -1.93 -4.66
CA ASP A 80 12.47 -0.75 -4.43
C ASP A 80 11.03 -0.92 -4.97
N LYS A 81 10.64 -2.14 -5.37
CA LYS A 81 9.26 -2.44 -5.77
C LYS A 81 8.27 -2.02 -4.68
N PHE A 82 7.10 -1.54 -5.12
CA PHE A 82 6.09 -1.03 -4.21
C PHE A 82 4.67 -1.37 -4.68
N CYS A 83 3.76 -1.54 -3.72
CA CYS A 83 2.32 -1.45 -3.97
C CYS A 83 1.88 -0.01 -3.74
N SER A 84 0.99 0.54 -4.58
CA SER A 84 0.53 1.92 -4.45
C SER A 84 -0.99 2.03 -4.26
N LEU A 85 -1.40 3.05 -3.50
CA LEU A 85 -2.78 3.47 -3.29
C LEU A 85 -2.89 4.99 -3.41
N ASP A 86 -3.75 5.45 -4.32
CA ASP A 86 -4.16 6.85 -4.38
C ASP A 86 -5.33 7.10 -3.43
N LEU A 87 -5.08 7.87 -2.37
CA LEU A 87 -6.04 8.10 -1.29
C LEU A 87 -7.04 9.20 -1.68
N LYS A 88 -8.01 8.88 -2.53
CA LYS A 88 -9.04 9.82 -3.01
C LYS A 88 -10.26 9.96 -2.10
N LEU A 89 -10.55 8.94 -1.30
CA LEU A 89 -11.70 8.85 -0.40
C LEU A 89 -11.27 8.97 1.06
N ALA A 90 -12.01 9.77 1.83
CA ALA A 90 -11.87 9.83 3.28
C ALA A 90 -12.55 8.62 3.94
N GLY A 91 -11.90 8.05 4.96
CA GLY A 91 -12.42 6.89 5.67
C GLY A 91 -11.38 6.23 6.56
N SER A 92 -11.76 5.11 7.18
CA SER A 92 -10.86 4.24 7.92
C SER A 92 -10.77 2.89 7.24
N TYR A 93 -9.58 2.59 6.72
CA TYR A 93 -9.30 1.41 5.93
C TYR A 93 -8.25 0.55 6.64
N GLN A 94 -8.18 -0.70 6.23
CA GLN A 94 -7.27 -1.70 6.77
C GLN A 94 -6.42 -2.28 5.66
N TYR A 95 -5.23 -2.72 6.05
CA TYR A 95 -4.37 -3.54 5.22
C TYR A 95 -3.83 -4.71 6.06
N TYR A 96 -3.44 -5.78 5.37
CA TYR A 96 -2.61 -6.83 5.92
C TYR A 96 -1.69 -7.35 4.81
N PHE A 97 -0.65 -8.08 5.19
CA PHE A 97 0.20 -8.76 4.20
C PHE A 97 0.59 -10.14 4.70
N GLY A 98 0.86 -11.03 3.75
CA GLY A 98 1.41 -12.36 3.99
C GLY A 98 2.48 -12.66 2.95
N TYR A 99 3.25 -13.71 3.16
CA TYR A 99 4.27 -14.14 2.21
C TYR A 99 4.42 -15.66 2.22
N VAL A 100 4.95 -16.19 1.11
CA VAL A 100 5.38 -17.58 0.96
C VAL A 100 6.90 -17.61 0.89
#